data_AF-A0A674NEM2-F1
#
_entry.id   AF-A0A674NEM2-F1
#
_cell.length_a   1.000
_cell.length_b   1.000
_cell.length_c   1.000
_cell.angle_alpha   90.00
_cell.angle_beta   90.00
_cell.angle_gamma   90.00
#
_symmetry.space_group_name_H-M   'P 1'
#
loop_
_entity.id
_entity.type
_entity.pdbx_description
1 polymer ?
#
loop_
_entity_poly.entity_id
_entity_poly.type
_entity_poly.pdbx_seq_one_letter_code
_entity_poly.pdbx_strand_id
1 'polypeptide(L)'
;LLVHNNARPHVARVCRQFRKDEGINTIDWPPRSPDVNPIEHLWDIMFRPIRRRQVDPQTVQELTCPGPGLGEDPPGHNSSSH
;
A
#
# COMPACT_ATOMS: atom_id res chain seq x y z
N LEU A 1 18.07 9.22 2.60
CA LEU A 1 18.34 8.17 1.60
C LEU A 1 17.00 7.77 0.98
N LEU A 2 16.87 7.82 -0.34
CA LEU A 2 15.65 7.47 -1.09
C LEU A 2 15.78 6.07 -1.68
N VAL A 3 14.75 5.23 -1.51
CA VAL A 3 14.62 3.90 -2.11
C VAL A 3 13.49 3.95 -3.13
N HIS A 4 13.74 3.47 -4.35
CA HIS A 4 12.73 3.41 -5.41
C HIS A 4 13.03 2.26 -6.40
N ASN A 5 12.03 1.89 -7.21
CA ASN A 5 12.06 0.70 -8.08
C ASN A 5 12.74 0.91 -9.44
N ASN A 6 13.52 1.98 -9.63
CA ASN A 6 14.16 2.33 -10.89
C ASN A 6 13.22 2.38 -12.13
N ALA A 7 11.90 2.51 -11.95
CA ALA A 7 10.98 2.66 -13.08
C ALA A 7 11.33 3.90 -13.92
N ARG A 8 11.01 3.85 -15.22
CA ARG A 8 11.41 4.88 -16.21
C ARG A 8 11.15 6.32 -15.76
N PRO A 9 10.00 6.66 -15.13
CA PRO A 9 9.77 8.02 -14.64
C PRO A 9 10.77 8.42 -13.54
N HIS A 10 11.09 7.52 -12.61
CA HIS A 10 11.99 7.84 -11.50
C HIS A 10 13.44 8.01 -11.94
N VAL A 11 13.86 7.35 -13.01
CA VAL A 11 15.22 7.49 -13.58
C VAL A 11 15.31 8.53 -14.70
N ALA A 12 14.22 9.22 -15.01
CA ALA A 12 14.23 10.31 -15.98
C ALA A 12 15.25 11.40 -15.58
N ARG A 13 15.84 12.05 -16.59
CA ARG A 13 16.88 13.08 -16.38
C ARG A 13 16.42 14.19 -15.44
N VAL A 14 15.19 14.67 -15.62
CA VAL A 14 14.59 15.72 -14.78
C VAL A 14 14.53 15.29 -13.31
N CYS A 15 14.10 14.06 -13.04
CA CYS A 15 14.02 13.54 -11.67
C CYS A 15 15.40 13.31 -11.05
N ARG A 16 16.39 12.88 -11.83
CA ARG A 16 17.78 12.75 -11.37
C ARG A 16 18.39 14.11 -11.04
N GLN A 17 18.15 15.11 -11.88
CA GLN A 17 18.65 16.47 -11.65
C GLN A 17 18.04 17.07 -10.39
N PHE A 18 16.72 16.99 -10.24
CA PHE A 18 16.02 17.44 -9.04
C PHE A 18 16.61 16.79 -7.76
N ARG A 19 16.80 15.46 -7.76
CA ARG A 19 17.40 14.79 -6.59
C ARG A 19 18.80 15.27 -6.28
N LYS A 20 19.61 15.58 -7.31
CA LYS A 20 20.95 16.11 -7.13
C LYS A 20 20.91 17.51 -6.52
N ASP A 21 20.02 18.36 -7.01
CA ASP A 21 19.87 19.75 -6.55
C ASP A 21 19.37 19.80 -5.09
N GLU A 22 18.48 18.89 -4.71
CA GLU A 22 17.95 18.74 -3.36
C GLU A 22 18.87 17.95 -2.40
N GLY A 23 20.04 17.47 -2.87
CA GLY A 23 20.96 16.67 -2.05
C GLY A 23 20.39 15.30 -1.62
N ILE A 24 19.43 14.76 -2.36
CA ILE A 24 18.76 13.49 -2.06
C ILE A 24 19.59 12.32 -2.57
N ASN A 25 20.27 11.63 -1.66
CA ASN A 25 21.00 10.40 -1.98
C ASN A 25 20.04 9.23 -2.24
N THR A 26 20.23 8.50 -3.35
CA THR A 26 19.49 7.27 -3.69
C THR A 26 20.31 6.03 -3.33
N ILE A 27 19.64 4.97 -2.91
CA ILE A 27 20.26 3.64 -2.74
C ILE A 27 20.17 2.90 -4.08
N ASP A 28 21.32 2.47 -4.61
CA ASP A 28 21.38 1.63 -5.80
C ASP A 28 20.87 0.22 -5.45
N TRP A 29 19.66 -0.08 -5.93
CA TRP A 29 19.03 -1.38 -5.81
C TRP A 29 19.18 -2.20 -7.10
N PRO A 30 19.43 -3.52 -7.03
CA PRO A 30 19.43 -4.38 -8.21
C PRO A 30 18.10 -4.28 -8.97
N PRO A 31 18.13 -4.14 -10.31
CA PRO A 31 16.93 -4.09 -11.12
C PRO A 31 16.19 -5.42 -11.08
N ARG A 32 14.85 -5.37 -11.01
CA ARG A 32 13.92 -6.52 -11.00
C ARG A 32 13.90 -7.36 -9.71
N SER A 33 14.02 -6.72 -8.56
CA SER A 33 13.69 -7.33 -7.27
C SER A 33 12.39 -6.75 -6.72
N PRO A 34 11.21 -7.15 -7.22
CA PRO A 34 9.92 -6.68 -6.69
C PRO A 34 9.74 -7.07 -5.21
N ASP A 35 10.22 -8.26 -4.81
CA ASP A 35 10.23 -8.71 -3.40
C ASP A 35 11.06 -7.79 -2.49
N VAL A 36 12.00 -7.09 -3.14
CA VAL A 36 12.95 -6.10 -2.66
C VAL A 36 12.40 -4.72 -2.28
N ASN A 37 11.31 -4.36 -2.96
CA ASN A 37 10.86 -2.99 -3.04
C ASN A 37 9.88 -2.69 -1.90
N PRO A 38 10.22 -1.77 -0.96
CA PRO A 38 9.33 -1.46 0.15
C PRO A 38 7.95 -0.98 -0.30
N ILE A 39 7.84 -0.40 -1.51
CA ILE A 39 6.55 0.01 -2.09
C ILE A 39 5.68 -1.19 -2.44
N GLU A 40 6.24 -2.28 -2.97
CA GLU A 40 5.49 -3.52 -3.27
C GLU A 40 4.95 -4.15 -1.99
N HIS A 41 5.77 -4.15 -0.92
CA HIS A 41 5.34 -4.65 0.38
C HIS A 41 4.21 -3.81 0.98
N LEU A 42 4.29 -2.48 0.86
CA LEU A 42 3.22 -1.58 1.28
C LEU A 42 1.94 -1.78 0.46
N TRP A 43 2.05 -1.99 -0.86
CA TRP A 43 0.91 -2.34 -1.70
C TRP A 43 0.27 -3.66 -1.24
N ASP A 44 1.05 -4.70 -0.96
CA ASP A 44 0.50 -5.96 -0.46
C ASP A 44 -0.29 -5.77 0.84
N ILE A 45 0.28 -5.04 1.81
CA ILE A 45 -0.41 -4.71 3.08
C ILE A 45 -1.73 -3.97 2.82
N MET A 46 -1.74 -2.98 1.92
CA MET A 46 -2.93 -2.19 1.62
C MET A 46 -3.99 -2.96 0.82
N PHE A 47 -3.59 -3.81 -0.12
CA PHE A 47 -4.53 -4.55 -0.97
C PHE A 47 -5.00 -5.86 -0.32
N ARG A 48 -4.29 -6.40 0.67
CA ARG A 48 -4.67 -7.65 1.34
C ARG A 48 -6.08 -7.64 1.95
N PRO A 49 -6.56 -6.57 2.61
CA PRO A 49 -7.95 -6.47 3.04
C PRO A 49 -8.94 -6.42 1.88
N ILE A 50 -8.58 -5.74 0.78
CA ILE A 50 -9.44 -5.60 -0.41
C ILE A 50 -9.61 -6.96 -1.09
N ARG A 51 -8.52 -7.73 -1.26
CA ARG A 51 -8.53 -9.09 -1.83
C ARG A 51 -9.31 -10.11 -1.00
N ARG A 52 -9.56 -9.83 0.28
CA ARG A 52 -10.35 -10.68 1.18
C ARG A 52 -11.84 -10.39 1.13
N ARG A 53 -12.28 -9.32 0.45
CA ARG A 53 -13.70 -8.98 0.29
C ARG A 53 -14.35 -9.99 -0.64
N GLN A 54 -15.59 -10.38 -0.35
CA GLN A 54 -16.39 -11.24 -1.24
C GLN A 54 -16.85 -10.53 -2.51
N VAL A 55 -16.98 -9.20 -2.44
CA VAL A 55 -17.41 -8.35 -3.54
C VAL A 55 -16.33 -7.31 -3.78
N ASP A 56 -15.92 -7.18 -5.04
CA ASP A 56 -14.96 -6.16 -5.44
C ASP A 56 -15.57 -4.76 -5.28
N PRO A 57 -14.83 -3.79 -4.72
CA PRO A 57 -15.29 -2.42 -4.59
C PRO A 57 -15.60 -1.83 -5.97
N GLN A 58 -16.80 -1.27 -6.12
CA GLN A 58 -17.30 -0.70 -7.38
C GLN A 58 -17.05 0.81 -7.48
N THR A 59 -16.75 1.46 -6.36
CA THR A 59 -16.52 2.91 -6.30
C THR A 59 -15.24 3.26 -5.55
N VAL A 60 -14.68 4.45 -5.85
CA VAL A 60 -13.49 4.97 -5.16
C VAL A 60 -13.76 5.16 -3.65
N GLN A 61 -15.00 5.48 -3.28
CA GLN A 61 -15.40 5.62 -1.88
C GLN A 61 -15.32 4.28 -1.13
N GLU A 62 -15.67 3.17 -1.77
CA GLU A 62 -15.57 1.82 -1.20
C GLU A 62 -14.12 1.35 -1.01
N LEU A 63 -13.16 1.93 -1.73
CA LEU A 63 -11.73 1.69 -1.50
C LEU A 63 -11.23 2.37 -0.22
N THR A 64 -11.81 3.52 0.13
CA THR A 64 -11.39 4.35 1.27
C THR A 64 -12.14 4.00 2.56
N CYS A 65 -13.40 3.58 2.46
CA CYS A 65 -14.16 3.11 3.62
C CYS A 65 -13.81 1.65 3.95
N PRO A 66 -13.43 1.33 5.21
CA PRO A 66 -13.60 -0.03 5.69
C PRO A 66 -15.10 -0.32 5.63
N GLY A 67 -15.50 -1.32 4.85
CA GLY A 67 -16.91 -1.67 4.71
C GLY A 67 -17.59 -1.89 6.08
N PRO A 68 -18.91 -1.70 6.17
CA PRO A 68 -19.65 -1.98 7.39
C PRO A 68 -19.48 -3.46 7.73
N GLY A 69 -18.67 -3.76 8.75
CA GLY A 69 -18.30 -5.14 9.09
C GLY A 69 -16.90 -5.34 9.67
N LEU A 70 -16.07 -4.30 9.75
CA LEU A 70 -14.76 -4.37 10.43
C LEU A 70 -14.67 -3.57 11.74
N GLY A 71 -15.76 -2.92 12.17
CA GLY A 71 -15.80 -2.12 13.40
C GLY A 71 -17.01 -2.37 14.31
N GLU A 72 -17.87 -3.34 13.97
CA GLU A 72 -19.00 -3.71 14.81
C GLU A 72 -18.66 -5.03 15.49
N ASP A 73 -18.39 -5.01 16.80
CA ASP A 73 -18.45 -6.23 17.59
C ASP A 73 -19.85 -6.86 17.40
N PRO A 74 -19.96 -8.18 17.19
CA PRO A 74 -21.26 -8.82 17.08
C PRO A 74 -22.06 -8.52 18.36
N PRO A 75 -23.37 -8.18 18.26
CA PRO A 75 -24.18 -7.93 19.44
C PRO A 75 -24.11 -9.18 20.31
N GLY A 76 -23.55 -8.99 21.52
CA GLY A 76 -23.32 -10.05 22.48
C GLY A 76 -24.57 -10.90 22.62
N HIS A 77 -24.41 -12.20 22.35
CA HIS A 77 -25.45 -13.17 22.62
C HIS A 77 -25.84 -13.07 24.09
N ASN A 78 -27.09 -12.68 24.29
CA ASN A 78 -27.85 -12.92 25.50
C ASN A 78 -27.62 -14.35 26.03
N SER A 79 -27.03 -14.45 27.21
CA SER A 79 -27.15 -15.65 28.03
C SER A 79 -27.69 -15.23 29.38
N SER A 80 -29.03 -15.23 29.47
CA SER A 80 -29.69 -15.62 30.70
C SER A 80 -29.28 -17.05 31.02
N SER A 81 -28.68 -17.28 32.18
CA SER A 81 -28.84 -18.53 32.95
C SER A 81 -28.30 -18.35 34.37
N HIS A 82 -29.22 -18.51 35.32
CA HIS A 82 -29.09 -18.71 36.77
C HIS A 82 -28.67 -17.54 37.67
#